data_AF-A0A7V8Z7X7-F1
#
_entry.id   AF-A0A7V8Z7X7-F1
#
_cell.length_a   1.000
_cell.length_b   1.000
_cell.length_c   1.000
_cell.angle_alpha   90.00
_cell.angle_beta   90.00
_cell.angle_gamma   90.00
#
_symmetry.space_group_name_H-M   'P 1'
#
loop_
_entity.id
_entity.type
_entity.pdbx_description
1 polymer ?
#
loop_
_entity_poly.entity_id
_entity_poly.type
_entity_poly.pdbx_seq_one_letter_code
_entity_poly.pdbx_strand_id
1 'polypeptide(L)' 'MTIEEQLAYLRKGTIEIIREEDLRQKLEKAAKTKKPLRVKLGADPTAPDLHLGHTVVIRKLRQFQDLGHIVIFLIGDFTG' A
#
# COMPACT_ATOMS: atom_id res chain seq x y z
N MET A 1 16.35 5.21 0.08
CA MET A 1 16.18 4.10 -0.86
C MET A 1 16.00 4.65 -2.26
N THR A 2 16.71 4.10 -3.24
CA THR A 2 16.48 4.35 -4.67
C THR A 2 15.09 3.84 -5.09
N ILE A 3 14.60 4.24 -6.27
CA ILE A 3 13.29 3.78 -6.76
C ILE A 3 13.28 2.26 -6.94
N GLU A 4 14.37 1.68 -7.45
CA GLU A 4 14.51 0.24 -7.61
C GLU A 4 14.50 -0.50 -6.26
N GLU A 5 15.18 0.04 -5.25
CA GLU A 5 15.14 -0.52 -3.88
C GLU A 5 13.72 -0.46 -3.28
N GLN A 6 13.00 0.65 -3.52
CA GLN A 6 11.62 0.78 -3.06
C GLN A 6 10.68 -0.22 -3.76
N LEU A 7 10.82 -0.38 -5.07
CA LEU A 7 10.06 -1.37 -5.84
C LEU A 7 10.36 -2.79 -5.35
N ALA A 8 11.62 -3.16 -5.19
CA ALA A 8 12.01 -4.46 -4.66
C ALA A 8 11.42 -4.71 -3.26
N TYR A 9 11.45 -3.69 -2.39
CA TYR A 9 10.86 -3.78 -1.05
C TYR A 9 9.34 -3.98 -1.08
N LEU A 10 8.64 -3.21 -1.92
CA LEU A 10 7.18 -3.32 -2.09
C LEU A 10 6.77 -4.59 -2.83
N ARG A 11 7.63 -5.18 -3.66
CA ARG A 11 7.39 -6.46 -4.34
C ARG A 11 7.53 -7.66 -3.41
N LYS A 12 8.36 -7.58 -2.37
CA LYS A 12 8.56 -8.67 -1.41
C LYS A 12 7.23 -9.08 -0.75
N GLY A 13 6.84 -10.35 -0.91
CA GLY A 13 5.62 -10.90 -0.34
C GLY A 13 4.32 -10.45 -1.04
N THR A 14 4.43 -9.82 -2.21
CA THR A 14 3.29 -9.48 -3.06
C THR A 14 3.15 -10.55 -4.14
N ILE A 15 1.94 -11.07 -4.34
CA ILE A 15 1.66 -12.09 -5.37
C ILE A 15 1.80 -11.48 -6.77
N GLU A 16 1.20 -10.30 -6.98
CA GLU A 16 1.19 -9.63 -8.27
C GLU A 16 1.11 -8.10 -8.10
N ILE A 17 1.78 -7.36 -8.98
CA ILE A 17 1.61 -5.92 -9.15
C ILE A 17 1.10 -5.67 -10.56
N ILE A 18 -0.17 -5.31 -10.68
CA ILE A 18 -0.76 -4.95 -11.97
C ILE A 18 -0.11 -3.65 -12.45
N ARG A 19 0.55 -3.71 -13.62
CA ARG A 19 1.29 -2.59 -14.23
C ARG A 19 2.35 -2.02 -13.29
N GLU A 20 3.35 -2.83 -12.96
CA GLU A 20 4.49 -2.42 -12.11
C GLU A 20 5.17 -1.12 -12.58
N GLU A 21 5.22 -0.90 -13.89
CA GLU A 21 5.73 0.33 -14.50
C GLU A 21 4.94 1.59 -14.07
N ASP A 22 3.62 1.50 -13.90
CA ASP A 22 2.81 2.61 -13.38
C ASP A 22 3.16 2.91 -11.91
N LEU A 23 3.46 1.88 -11.11
CA LEU A 23 3.89 2.05 -9.73
C LEU A 23 5.25 2.75 -9.68
N ARG A 24 6.20 2.35 -10.53
CA ARG A 24 7.50 3.01 -10.67
C ARG A 24 7.35 4.50 -10.97
N GLN A 25 6.56 4.84 -11.99
CA GLN A 25 6.32 6.23 -12.38
C GLN A 25 5.68 7.05 -11.26
N LYS A 26 4.77 6.45 -10.49
CA LYS A 26 4.15 7.08 -9.32
C LYS A 26 5.19 7.35 -8.22
N LEU A 27 6.06 6.39 -7.91
CA LEU A 27 7.13 6.55 -6.92
C LEU A 27 8.13 7.64 -7.35
N GLU A 28 8.54 7.65 -8.62
CA GLU A 28 9.41 8.69 -9.18
C GLU A 28 8.78 10.07 -9.07
N LYS A 29 7.50 10.19 -9.45
CA LYS A 29 6.76 11.45 -9.33
C LYS A 29 6.66 11.90 -7.88
N ALA A 30 6.39 10.97 -6.95
CA ALA A 30 6.32 11.27 -5.52
C ALA A 30 7.67 11.79 -5.00
N ALA A 31 8.78 11.15 -5.38
CA ALA A 31 10.13 11.59 -5.01
C ALA A 31 10.47 12.96 -5.59
N LYS A 32 10.19 13.19 -6.88
CA LYS A 32 10.46 14.47 -7.56
C LYS A 32 9.64 15.63 -6.99
N THR A 33 8.36 15.40 -6.71
CA THR A 33 7.42 16.45 -6.28
C THR A 33 7.29 16.58 -4.77
N LYS A 34 7.92 15.68 -4.00
CA LYS A 34 7.73 15.53 -2.54
C LYS A 34 6.27 15.36 -2.14
N LYS A 35 5.42 14.86 -3.05
CA LYS A 35 4.01 14.58 -2.79
C LYS A 35 3.84 13.08 -2.56
N PRO A 36 3.44 12.62 -1.36
CA PRO A 36 3.31 11.21 -1.07
C PRO A 36 2.19 10.56 -1.89
N LEU A 37 2.36 9.27 -2.18
CA LEU A 37 1.27 8.46 -2.71
C LEU A 37 0.18 8.28 -1.66
N ARG A 38 -1.06 8.13 -2.12
CA ARG A 38 -2.22 7.76 -1.29
C ARG A 38 -2.53 6.31 -1.57
N VAL A 39 -2.31 5.44 -0.60
CA VAL A 39 -2.43 3.98 -0.71
C VAL A 39 -3.66 3.53 0.07
N LYS A 40 -4.64 2.97 -0.62
CA LYS A 40 -5.95 2.64 -0.03
C LYS A 40 -6.08 1.14 0.22
N LEU A 41 -6.59 0.77 1.38
CA LEU A 41 -7.13 -0.56 1.69
C LEU A 41 -8.58 -0.39 2.15
N GLY A 42 -9.51 -1.09 1.51
CA GLY A 42 -10.87 -1.23 2.01
C GLY A 42 -10.94 -2.37 3.01
N ALA A 43 -11.68 -2.17 4.10
CA ALA A 43 -12.00 -3.21 5.07
C ALA A 43 -13.52 -3.28 5.25
N ASP A 44 -14.03 -4.51 5.24
CA ASP A 44 -15.43 -4.81 5.47
C ASP A 44 -15.69 -4.84 7.00
N PRO A 45 -16.64 -4.05 7.53
CA PRO A 45 -16.95 -4.01 8.96
C PRO A 45 -17.72 -5.24 9.46
N THR A 46 -18.25 -6.10 8.58
CA THR A 46 -19.10 -7.25 8.96
C THR A 46 -18.37 -8.35 9.73
N ALA A 47 -17.05 -8.42 9.61
CA ALA A 47 -16.18 -9.32 10.37
C ALA A 47 -15.30 -8.52 11.33
N PRO A 48 -15.69 -8.33 12.61
CA PRO A 48 -14.95 -7.49 13.55
C PRO A 48 -13.60 -8.09 14.00
N ASP A 49 -13.38 -9.39 13.77
CA ASP A 49 -12.21 -10.10 14.31
C ASP A 49 -10.98 -10.01 13.40
N LEU A 50 -9.98 -9.26 13.86
CA LEU A 50 -8.68 -9.17 13.21
C LEU A 50 -7.78 -10.35 13.60
N HIS A 51 -7.61 -11.32 12.70
CA HIS A 51 -6.61 -12.39 12.86
C HIS A 51 -5.33 -12.15 12.04
N LEU A 52 -4.32 -13.02 12.25
CA LEU A 52 -3.00 -12.91 11.60
C LEU A 52 -3.05 -12.81 10.07
N GLY A 53 -4.02 -13.42 9.40
CA GLY A 53 -4.22 -13.27 7.95
C GLY A 53 -4.36 -11.81 7.47
N HIS A 54 -5.06 -10.95 8.21
CA HIS A 54 -5.22 -9.53 7.86
C HIS A 54 -3.90 -8.75 7.98
N THR A 55 -2.99 -9.23 8.82
CA THR A 55 -1.68 -8.56 9.00
C THR A 55 -0.84 -8.59 7.74
N VAL A 56 -1.10 -9.49 6.78
CA VAL A 56 -0.37 -9.55 5.51
C VAL A 56 -0.52 -8.25 4.72
N VAL A 57 -1.76 -7.81 4.50
CA VAL A 57 -2.04 -6.57 3.76
C VAL A 57 -1.74 -5.32 4.60
N ILE A 58 -1.97 -5.37 5.92
CA ILE A 58 -1.64 -4.25 6.82
C ILE A 58 -0.13 -4.02 6.88
N ARG A 59 0.70 -5.09 6.88
CA ARG A 59 2.16 -4.96 6.79
C ARG A 59 2.59 -4.34 5.47
N LYS A 60 1.91 -4.62 4.36
CA LYS A 60 2.18 -3.95 3.09
C LYS A 60 1.88 -2.45 3.17
N LEU A 61 0.77 -2.05 3.79
CA LEU A 61 0.49 -0.63 4.07
C LEU A 61 1.59 0.00 4.91
N ARG A 62 2.07 -0.69 5.95
CA ARG A 62 3.17 -0.21 6.78
C ARG A 62 4.44 0.05 5.96
N GLN A 63 4.77 -0.83 5.02
CA GLN A 63 5.92 -0.60 4.12
C GLN A 63 5.77 0.69 3.30
N PHE A 64 4.56 1.00 2.81
CA PHE A 64 4.31 2.28 2.15
C PHE A 64 4.47 3.47 3.11
N GLN A 65 4.04 3.35 4.37
CA GLN A 65 4.26 4.39 5.39
C GLN A 65 5.74 4.60 5.70
N ASP A 66 6.52 3.53 5.81
CA ASP A 66 7.97 3.60 6.05
C ASP A 66 8.70 4.29 4.88
N LEU A 67 8.14 4.22 3.67
CA LEU A 67 8.61 4.98 2.49
C LEU A 67 8.08 6.43 2.43
N GLY A 68 7.35 6.88 3.45
CA GLY A 68 6.83 8.23 3.57
C GLY A 68 5.52 8.48 2.81
N HIS A 69 4.78 7.42 2.44
CA HIS A 69 3.49 7.54 1.78
C HIS A 69 2.32 7.56 2.76
N ILE A 70 1.18 8.09 2.31
CA ILE A 70 -0.04 8.19 3.12
C ILE A 70 -0.88 6.93 2.86
N VAL A 71 -1.17 6.18 3.92
CA VAL A 71 -2.12 5.07 3.86
C VAL A 71 -3.51 5.51 4.28
N ILE A 72 -4.51 4.96 3.62
CA ILE A 72 -5.93 5.23 3.84
C ILE A 72 -6.60 3.87 4.08
N PHE A 73 -6.89 3.60 5.34
CA PHE A 73 -7.68 2.44 5.73
C PHE A 73 -9.16 2.86 5.74
N LEU A 74 -9.93 2.38 4.78
CA LEU A 74 -11.33 2.77 4.59
C LEU A 74 -12.25 1.64 5.06
N ILE A 75 -13.11 1.93 6.04
CA ILE A 75 -14.19 1.04 6.43
C ILE A 75 -15.34 1.19 5.44
N GLY A 76 -15.81 0.09 4.86
CA GLY A 76 -16.93 0.05 3.91
C GLY A 76 -18.25 -0.28 4.60
N ASP A 77 -18.84 0.67 5.32
CA ASP A 77 -20.10 0.52 6.07
C ASP A 77 -21.37 0.72 5.22
N PHE A 78 -21.23 1.19 3.98
CA PHE A 78 -22.36 1.54 3.12
C PHE A 78 -23.03 0.34 2.42
N THR A 79 -22.29 -0.71 2.13
CA THR A 79 -22.77 -1.87 1.33
C THR A 79 -23.06 -3.12 2.17
N GLY A 80 -22.89 -3.03 3.49
CA GLY A 80 -23.06 -4.14 4.44
C GLY A 80 -24.51 -4.40 4.84
#